data_AF-A0A0V0H4V4-F1
#
_entry.id   AF-A0A0V0H4V4-F1
#
_cell.length_a   1.000
_cell.length_b   1.000
_cell.length_c   1.000
_cell.angle_alpha   90.00
_cell.angle_beta   90.00
_cell.angle_gamma   90.00
#
_symmetry.space_group_name_H-M   'P 1'
#
loop_
_entity.id
_entity.type
_entity.pdbx_description
1 polymer ?
#
loop_
_entity_poly.entity_id
_entity_poly.type
_entity_poly.pdbx_seq_one_letter_code
_entity_poly.pdbx_strand_id
1 'polypeptide(L)'
;MGVTIASRCYCCEEFEEETIQHLFHTTLTAQKLWKQFASRAGIQQHGCLKQMITRWWEANTPIKLKFIFQAIPSIILWELWKRRNARRHGLDINFIS
;
A
#
# COMPACT_ATOMS: atom_id res chain seq x y z
N MET A 1 1.18 34.71 -10.01
CA MET A 1 1.71 33.79 -8.98
C MET A 1 0.76 32.60 -8.90
N GLY A 2 1.21 31.40 -9.27
CA GLY A 2 0.39 30.20 -9.23
C GLY A 2 0.49 29.56 -7.85
N VAL A 3 -0.63 29.38 -7.17
CA VAL A 3 -0.65 28.56 -5.95
C VAL A 3 -0.51 27.11 -6.40
N THR A 4 0.67 26.52 -6.22
CA THR A 4 0.85 25.08 -6.27
C THR A 4 0.09 24.49 -5.09
N ILE A 5 -1.16 24.08 -5.33
CA ILE A 5 -1.89 23.21 -4.41
C ILE A 5 -1.19 21.86 -4.50
N ALA A 6 -0.14 21.65 -3.70
CA ALA A 6 0.41 20.31 -3.51
C ALA A 6 -0.77 19.40 -3.16
N SER A 7 -0.91 18.28 -3.86
CA SER A 7 -1.99 17.32 -3.62
C SER A 7 -1.80 16.73 -2.23
N ARG A 8 -2.45 17.35 -1.24
CA ARG A 8 -2.38 16.91 0.16
C ARG A 8 -2.91 15.49 0.26
N CYS A 9 -2.20 14.65 1.00
CA CYS A 9 -2.64 13.30 1.27
C CYS A 9 -3.86 13.32 2.22
N TYR A 10 -5.03 12.95 1.73
CA TYR A 10 -6.24 12.79 2.55
C TYR A 10 -6.18 11.55 3.48
N CYS A 11 -5.13 10.73 3.35
CA CYS A 11 -4.94 9.54 4.18
C CYS A 11 -4.24 9.82 5.52
N CYS A 12 -3.60 10.98 5.67
CA CYS A 12 -2.75 11.34 6.80
C CYS A 12 -3.31 12.55 7.56
N GLU A 13 -2.99 12.64 8.86
CA GLU A 13 -3.30 13.82 9.68
C GLU A 13 -2.27 14.93 9.46
N GLU A 14 -1.03 14.56 9.15
CA GLU A 14 0.04 15.49 8.77
C GLU A 14 -0.08 15.88 7.29
N PHE A 15 0.32 17.13 6.97
CA PHE A 15 0.28 17.72 5.63
C PHE A 15 1.36 17.16 4.68
N GLU A 16 1.39 15.85 4.53
CA GLU A 16 2.28 15.17 3.58
C GLU A 16 1.74 15.26 2.14
N GLU A 17 2.68 15.30 1.18
CA GLU A 17 2.36 15.27 -0.24
C GLU A 17 1.90 13.87 -0.67
N GLU A 18 0.76 13.79 -1.36
CA GLU A 18 0.26 12.56 -1.96
C GLU A 18 1.15 12.16 -3.14
N THR A 19 2.07 11.23 -2.90
CA THR A 19 2.85 10.54 -3.94
C THR A 19 2.49 9.06 -3.97
N ILE A 20 2.78 8.35 -5.08
CA ILE A 20 2.60 6.89 -5.17
C ILE A 20 3.37 6.18 -4.05
N GLN A 21 4.61 6.58 -3.83
CA GLN A 21 5.45 6.04 -2.77
C GLN A 21 4.86 6.32 -1.38
N HIS A 22 4.34 7.53 -1.16
CA HIS A 22 3.70 7.87 0.11
C HIS A 22 2.44 7.03 0.34
N LEU A 23 1.52 7.07 -0.62
CA LEU A 23 0.22 6.41 -0.53
C LEU A 23 0.31 4.90 -0.31
N PHE A 24 1.20 4.23 -1.05
CA PHE A 24 1.25 2.78 -1.10
C PHE A 24 2.35 2.14 -0.24
N HIS A 25 3.24 2.92 0.35
CA HIS A 25 4.37 2.37 1.11
C HIS A 25 4.65 3.10 2.43
N THR A 26 4.74 4.43 2.45
CA THR A 26 5.19 5.14 3.66
C THR A 26 4.07 5.56 4.61
N THR A 27 2.81 5.63 4.16
CA THR A 27 1.69 5.91 5.08
C THR A 27 1.61 4.85 6.19
N LEU A 28 1.21 5.28 7.39
CA LEU A 28 1.04 4.37 8.53
C LEU A 28 0.07 3.21 8.21
N THR A 29 -0.97 3.49 7.43
CA THR A 29 -1.93 2.46 7.00
C THR A 29 -1.28 1.46 6.05
N ALA A 30 -0.52 1.92 5.06
CA ALA A 30 0.22 1.04 4.16
C ALA A 30 1.24 0.18 4.92
N GLN A 31 2.06 0.80 5.77
CA GLN A 31 3.05 0.07 6.57
C GLN A 31 2.42 -1.03 7.43
N LYS A 32 1.28 -0.74 8.09
CA LYS A 32 0.53 -1.74 8.87
C LYS A 32 0.06 -2.91 8.00
N LEU A 33 -0.57 -2.63 6.86
CA LEU A 33 -1.05 -3.66 5.94
C LEU A 33 0.10 -4.52 5.42
N TRP A 34 1.14 -3.89 4.90
CA TRP A 34 2.32 -4.62 4.45
C TRP A 34 2.88 -5.49 5.58
N LYS A 35 2.98 -4.97 6.81
CA LYS A 35 3.55 -5.70 7.96
C LYS A 35 2.72 -6.92 8.32
N GLN A 36 1.41 -6.82 8.27
CA GLN A 36 0.51 -7.94 8.53
C GLN A 36 0.75 -9.11 7.58
N PHE A 37 0.92 -8.84 6.28
CA PHE A 37 1.17 -9.90 5.29
C PHE A 37 2.63 -10.36 5.30
N ALA A 38 3.58 -9.43 5.33
CA ALA A 38 5.01 -9.73 5.23
C ALA A 38 5.53 -10.51 6.44
N SER A 39 5.04 -10.22 7.65
CA SER A 39 5.41 -10.97 8.87
C SER A 39 5.02 -12.44 8.78
N ARG A 40 3.84 -12.76 8.23
CA ARG A 40 3.37 -14.13 8.02
C ARG A 40 4.07 -14.84 6.87
N ALA A 41 4.53 -14.07 5.89
CA ALA A 41 5.21 -14.56 4.69
C ALA A 41 6.74 -14.67 4.84
N GLY A 42 7.32 -14.19 5.94
CA GLY A 42 8.77 -14.13 6.14
C GLY A 42 9.48 -13.13 5.20
N ILE A 43 8.76 -12.12 4.70
CA ILE A 43 9.29 -11.14 3.74
C ILE A 43 9.79 -9.90 4.49
N GLN A 44 10.99 -9.43 4.12
CA GLN A 44 11.57 -8.22 4.70
C GLN A 44 11.00 -6.94 4.10
N GLN A 45 10.68 -5.98 4.98
CA GLN A 45 10.01 -4.72 4.65
C GLN A 45 10.95 -3.51 4.62
N HIS A 46 11.92 -3.54 3.71
CA HIS A 46 12.89 -2.44 3.56
C HIS A 46 12.90 -1.88 2.14
N GLY A 47 13.30 -0.61 1.99
CA GLY A 47 13.48 -0.01 0.67
C GLY A 47 12.22 0.65 0.10
N CYS A 48 12.14 0.79 -1.22
CA CYS A 48 11.03 1.45 -1.89
C CYS A 48 9.89 0.49 -2.27
N LEU A 49 8.74 1.04 -2.70
CA LEU A 49 7.57 0.25 -3.10
C LEU A 49 7.94 -0.80 -4.17
N LYS A 50 8.71 -0.41 -5.18
CA LYS A 50 9.14 -1.31 -6.25
C LYS A 50 9.94 -2.50 -5.70
N GLN A 51 10.91 -2.24 -4.83
CA GLN A 51 11.73 -3.30 -4.22
C GLN A 51 10.87 -4.25 -3.37
N MET A 52 9.89 -3.71 -2.65
CA MET A 52 8.97 -4.52 -1.88
C MET A 52 8.12 -5.43 -2.78
N ILE A 53 7.54 -4.90 -3.87
CA ILE A 53 6.77 -5.70 -4.84
C ILE A 53 7.65 -6.81 -5.45
N THR A 54 8.87 -6.46 -5.88
CA THR A 54 9.82 -7.43 -6.44
C THR A 54 10.11 -8.57 -5.46
N ARG A 55 10.33 -8.28 -4.16
CA ARG A 55 10.56 -9.32 -3.16
C ARG A 55 9.39 -10.29 -2.99
N TRP A 56 8.15 -9.81 -3.13
CA TRP A 56 6.98 -10.69 -3.12
C TRP A 56 6.94 -11.60 -4.35
N TRP A 57 7.28 -11.06 -5.52
CA TRP A 57 7.32 -11.84 -6.77
C TRP A 57 8.44 -12.86 -6.84
N GLU A 58 9.59 -12.54 -6.23
CA GLU A 58 10.79 -13.37 -6.21
C GLU A 58 10.92 -14.21 -4.94
N ALA A 59 9.91 -14.17 -4.05
CA ALA A 59 9.93 -14.93 -2.81
C ALA A 59 10.08 -16.43 -3.09
N ASN A 60 11.06 -17.05 -2.41
CA ASN A 60 11.26 -18.49 -2.49
C ASN A 60 10.09 -19.22 -1.82
N THR A 61 9.17 -19.73 -2.64
CA THR A 61 7.91 -20.33 -2.19
C THR A 61 7.63 -21.62 -2.94
N PRO A 62 6.88 -22.55 -2.33
CA PRO A 62 6.33 -23.70 -3.05
C PRO A 62 5.56 -23.23 -4.29
N ILE A 63 5.62 -23.99 -5.39
CA ILE A 63 4.92 -23.66 -6.65
C ILE A 63 3.43 -23.37 -6.42
N LYS A 64 2.80 -24.12 -5.50
CA LYS A 64 1.40 -23.95 -5.11
C LYS A 64 1.09 -22.62 -4.41
N LEU A 65 2.08 -21.94 -3.84
CA LEU A 65 1.90 -20.65 -3.14
C LEU A 65 2.43 -19.46 -3.95
N LYS A 66 3.21 -19.71 -5.01
CA LYS A 66 3.80 -18.67 -5.85
C LYS A 66 2.76 -17.68 -6.37
N PHE A 67 1.61 -18.17 -6.84
CA PHE A 67 0.53 -17.30 -7.33
C PHE A 67 -0.06 -16.42 -6.21
N ILE A 68 -0.16 -16.94 -4.99
CA ILE A 68 -0.67 -16.19 -3.82
C ILE A 68 0.31 -15.04 -3.52
N PHE A 69 1.60 -15.36 -3.41
CA PHE A 69 2.64 -14.36 -3.16
C PHE A 69 2.68 -13.29 -4.25
N GLN A 70 2.47 -13.67 -5.52
CA GLN A 70 2.41 -12.72 -6.63
C GLN A 70 1.15 -11.83 -6.60
N ALA A 71 0.04 -12.33 -6.06
CA ALA A 71 -1.21 -11.58 -5.94
C ALA A 71 -1.25 -10.62 -4.75
N ILE A 72 -0.57 -10.93 -3.64
CA ILE A 72 -0.61 -10.11 -2.41
C ILE A 72 -0.26 -8.64 -2.65
N PRO A 73 0.82 -8.28 -3.40
CA PRO A 73 1.10 -6.89 -3.71
C PRO A 73 -0.08 -6.17 -4.38
N SER A 74 -0.70 -6.81 -5.37
CA SER A 74 -1.85 -6.24 -6.07
C SER A 74 -3.06 -6.05 -5.15
N ILE A 75 -3.31 -7.02 -4.26
CA ILE A 75 -4.39 -6.93 -3.27
C ILE A 75 -4.15 -5.75 -2.32
N ILE A 76 -2.94 -5.62 -1.76
CA ILE A 76 -2.62 -4.52 -0.83
C ILE A 76 -2.73 -3.17 -1.53
N LEU A 77 -2.18 -3.03 -2.75
CA LEU A 77 -2.30 -1.82 -3.55
C LEU A 77 -3.77 -1.46 -3.83
N TRP A 78 -4.60 -2.46 -4.15
CA TRP A 78 -6.02 -2.28 -4.39
C TRP A 78 -6.77 -1.79 -3.14
N GLU A 79 -6.54 -2.40 -1.98
CA GLU A 79 -7.16 -1.97 -0.72
C GLU A 79 -6.79 -0.53 -0.35
N LEU A 80 -5.51 -0.16 -0.52
CA LEU A 80 -5.03 1.20 -0.28
C LEU A 80 -5.65 2.19 -1.27
N TRP A 81 -5.75 1.82 -2.55
CA TRP A 81 -6.38 2.65 -3.57
C TRP A 81 -7.87 2.88 -3.31
N LYS A 82 -8.61 1.82 -2.94
CA LYS A 82 -10.01 1.94 -2.51
C LYS A 82 -10.16 2.89 -1.34
N ARG A 83 -9.35 2.74 -0.28
CA ARG A 83 -9.32 3.63 0.89
C ARG A 83 -9.12 5.08 0.50
N ARG A 84 -8.16 5.36 -0.38
CA ARG A 84 -7.88 6.71 -0.88
C ARG A 84 -9.08 7.30 -1.61
N ASN A 85 -9.69 6.54 -2.52
CA ASN A 85 -10.83 7.04 -3.29
C ASN A 85 -12.06 7.30 -2.42
N ALA A 86 -12.30 6.47 -1.43
CA ALA A 86 -13.35 6.71 -0.46
C ALA A 86 -13.18 8.02 0.29
N ARG A 87 -11.98 8.28 0.80
CA ARG A 87 -11.70 9.54 1.51
C ARG A 87 -11.77 10.76 0.59
N ARG A 88 -11.33 10.63 -0.66
CA ARG A 88 -11.33 11.72 -1.63
C ARG A 88 -12.71 12.04 -2.21
N HIS A 89 -13.58 11.03 -2.34
CA HIS A 89 -14.87 11.15 -3.03
C HIS A 89 -16.09 10.90 -2.12
N GLY A 90 -15.88 10.69 -0.81
CA GLY A 90 -16.96 10.44 0.15
C GLY A 90 -17.69 9.11 -0.09
N LEU A 91 -17.06 8.14 -0.76
CA LEU A 91 -17.67 6.82 -0.96
C LEU A 91 -17.56 6.02 0.34
N ASP A 92 -18.70 5.66 0.91
CA ASP A 92 -18.80 4.88 2.15
C ASP A 92 -18.41 3.42 1.87
N ILE A 93 -17.12 3.09 1.99
CA ILE A 93 -16.64 1.70 1.93
C ILE A 93 -16.56 1.16 3.35
N ASN A 94 -17.57 0.35 3.69
CA ASN A 94 -17.55 -0.49 4.88
C ASN A 94 -16.41 -1.50 4.77
N PHE A 95 -15.28 -1.23 5.44
CA PHE A 95 -14.26 -2.25 5.68
C PHE A 95 -14.81 -3.22 6.72
N ILE A 96 -15.00 -4.49 6.35
CA ILE A 96 -15.38 -5.54 7.31
C ILE A 96 -14.21 -5.71 8.29
N SER A 97 -14.42 -5.24 9.51
CA SER A 97 -13.54 -5.43 10.68
C SER A 97 -13.60 -6.84 11.22
#